data_AF-A0A2N1US12-F1
#
_entry.id   AF-A0A2N1US12-F1
#
_cell.length_a   1.000
_cell.length_b   1.000
_cell.length_c   1.000
_cell.angle_alpha   90.00
_cell.angle_beta   90.00
_cell.angle_gamma   90.00
#
_symmetry.space_group_name_H-M   'P 1'
#
loop_
_entity.id
_entity.type
_entity.pdbx_description
1 polymer ?
#
loop_
_entity_poly.entity_id
_entity_poly.type
_entity_poly.pdbx_seq_one_letter_code
_entity_poly.pdbx_strand_id
1 'polypeptide(L)'
;MAEAGGELLRELRQLGVRLSLQAGDLKISAPRGLLGPELQARIKAAKAELIQALSAETAPALSVFFFGTESGSAQGEKYRLLLEAAEFADRAGFAGIWTPERHFHDLGGPFPAPAVLAAALAMRTTRIKLRAGSVVLPLQDPIRVAEDWAVVDNLSQGRVELSFASGWHANDFALAPDDYPGRQALMYKRIGQVRALWRGDALSRRSGAETLQVKTFPRPLQPELPLWLTAIGNPASYRRIGQTGAHLLTALLDQSI
;
A
#
# COMPACT_ATOMS: atom_id res chain seq x y z
N MET A 1 7.76 -23.81 -17.87
CA MET A 1 6.55 -23.73 -18.73
C MET A 1 5.86 -22.37 -18.63
N ALA A 2 5.57 -21.83 -17.42
CA ALA A 2 4.98 -20.48 -17.27
C ALA A 2 5.84 -19.34 -17.84
N GLU A 3 7.16 -19.51 -17.84
CA GLU A 3 8.14 -18.52 -18.31
C GLU A 3 8.04 -18.23 -19.83
N ALA A 4 7.80 -19.27 -20.63
CA ALA A 4 7.68 -19.16 -22.09
C ALA A 4 6.41 -18.39 -22.53
N GLY A 5 5.29 -18.58 -21.82
CA GLY A 5 4.06 -17.82 -22.05
C GLY A 5 4.21 -16.34 -21.69
N GLY A 6 4.94 -16.04 -20.60
CA GLY A 6 5.22 -14.68 -20.16
C GLY A 6 6.19 -13.92 -21.08
N GLU A 7 7.18 -14.60 -21.69
CA GLU A 7 8.06 -14.01 -22.70
C GLU A 7 7.32 -13.67 -23.99
N LEU A 8 6.54 -14.61 -24.54
CA LEU A 8 5.75 -14.37 -25.74
C LEU A 8 4.71 -13.26 -25.51
N LEU A 9 4.07 -13.21 -24.34
CA LEU A 9 3.13 -12.13 -24.00
C LEU A 9 3.80 -10.75 -24.02
N ARG A 10 5.05 -10.64 -23.51
CA ARG A 10 5.83 -9.40 -23.54
C ARG A 10 6.24 -9.01 -24.97
N GLU A 11 6.72 -9.96 -25.77
CA GLU A 11 7.06 -9.76 -27.18
C GLU A 11 5.85 -9.23 -27.97
N LEU A 12 4.69 -9.88 -27.84
CA LEU A 12 3.46 -9.49 -28.53
C LEU A 12 3.03 -8.07 -28.18
N ARG A 13 3.14 -7.67 -26.91
CA ARG A 13 2.84 -6.29 -26.46
C ARG A 13 3.80 -5.26 -27.06
N GLN A 14 5.10 -5.58 -27.15
CA GLN A 14 6.08 -4.71 -27.79
C GLN A 14 5.79 -4.51 -29.28
N LEU A 15 5.26 -5.54 -29.95
CA LEU A 15 4.81 -5.45 -31.35
C LEU A 15 3.47 -4.71 -31.51
N GLY A 16 2.82 -4.29 -30.41
CA GLY A 16 1.53 -3.60 -30.44
C GLY A 16 0.31 -4.53 -30.51
N VAL A 17 0.49 -5.83 -30.28
CA VAL A 17 -0.61 -6.78 -30.12
C VAL A 17 -1.18 -6.67 -28.71
N ARG A 18 -2.48 -6.39 -28.61
CA ARG A 18 -3.22 -6.42 -27.35
C ARG A 18 -3.87 -7.79 -27.17
N LEU A 19 -3.61 -8.41 -26.04
CA LEU A 19 -4.25 -9.65 -25.62
C LEU A 19 -5.05 -9.41 -24.34
N SER A 20 -6.25 -9.99 -24.25
CA SER A 20 -7.10 -9.94 -23.06
C SER A 20 -7.89 -11.24 -22.90
N LEU A 21 -8.45 -11.44 -21.71
CA LEU A 21 -9.40 -12.52 -21.44
C LEU A 21 -10.82 -11.96 -21.33
N GLN A 22 -11.76 -12.61 -22.02
CA GLN A 22 -13.19 -12.36 -21.86
C GLN A 22 -13.88 -13.70 -21.62
N ALA A 23 -14.48 -13.89 -20.45
CA ALA A 23 -15.11 -15.15 -20.04
C ALA A 23 -14.20 -16.40 -20.22
N GLY A 24 -12.89 -16.23 -20.00
CA GLY A 24 -11.89 -17.31 -20.16
C GLY A 24 -11.31 -17.45 -21.58
N ASP A 25 -11.87 -16.77 -22.58
CA ASP A 25 -11.36 -16.81 -23.95
C ASP A 25 -10.31 -15.73 -24.23
N LEU A 26 -9.22 -16.14 -24.89
CA LEU A 26 -8.18 -15.26 -25.41
C LEU A 26 -8.73 -14.38 -26.54
N LYS A 27 -8.73 -13.06 -26.33
CA LYS A 27 -9.03 -12.05 -27.36
C LYS A 27 -7.73 -11.40 -27.78
N ILE A 28 -7.56 -11.23 -29.09
CA ILE A 28 -6.35 -10.66 -29.70
C ILE A 28 -6.78 -9.52 -30.61
N SER A 29 -6.19 -8.36 -30.41
CA SER A 29 -6.33 -7.18 -31.26
C SER A 29 -4.94 -6.73 -31.69
N ALA A 30 -4.74 -6.58 -33.00
CA ALA A 30 -3.44 -6.24 -33.58
C ALA A 30 -3.61 -5.27 -34.75
N PRO A 31 -2.61 -4.42 -35.03
CA PRO A 31 -2.51 -3.66 -36.27
C PRO A 31 -2.69 -4.54 -37.51
N ARG A 32 -3.31 -3.99 -38.56
CA ARG A 32 -3.61 -4.72 -39.80
C ARG A 32 -2.31 -5.23 -40.44
N GLY A 33 -2.26 -6.51 -40.77
CA GLY A 33 -1.10 -7.15 -41.40
C GLY A 33 0.00 -7.62 -40.43
N LEU A 34 -0.07 -7.28 -39.14
CA LEU A 34 0.95 -7.68 -38.16
C LEU A 34 0.89 -9.17 -37.81
N LEU A 35 -0.30 -9.75 -37.79
CA LEU A 35 -0.50 -11.18 -37.49
C LEU A 35 -0.27 -12.02 -38.74
N GLY A 36 0.99 -12.16 -39.18
CA GLY A 36 1.38 -13.08 -40.25
C GLY A 36 1.14 -14.56 -39.85
N PRO A 37 1.17 -15.50 -40.82
CA PRO A 37 0.88 -16.92 -40.58
C PRO A 37 1.75 -17.57 -39.50
N GLU A 38 3.02 -17.19 -39.44
CA GLU A 38 3.99 -17.68 -38.44
C GLU A 38 3.63 -17.22 -37.03
N LEU A 39 3.33 -15.92 -36.86
CA LEU A 39 2.94 -15.37 -35.56
C LEU A 39 1.58 -15.93 -35.10
N GLN A 40 0.63 -16.12 -36.03
CA GLN A 40 -0.63 -16.80 -35.73
C GLN A 40 -0.41 -18.25 -35.26
N ALA A 41 0.50 -18.99 -35.90
CA ALA A 41 0.83 -20.35 -35.50
C ALA A 41 1.48 -20.39 -34.10
N ARG A 42 2.40 -19.46 -33.80
CA ARG A 42 3.02 -19.31 -32.47
C ARG A 42 1.98 -19.01 -31.39
N ILE A 43 1.10 -18.03 -31.63
CA ILE A 43 0.01 -17.69 -30.69
C ILE A 43 -0.93 -18.89 -30.48
N LYS A 44 -1.29 -19.59 -31.55
CA LYS A 44 -2.16 -20.78 -31.48
C LYS A 44 -1.50 -21.90 -30.68
N ALA A 45 -0.22 -22.16 -30.90
CA ALA A 45 0.55 -23.17 -30.18
C ALA A 45 0.68 -22.83 -28.68
N ALA A 46 0.88 -21.56 -28.36
CA ALA A 46 1.04 -21.07 -26.98
C ALA A 46 -0.26 -20.58 -26.33
N LYS A 47 -1.44 -20.96 -26.86
CA LYS A 47 -2.74 -20.41 -26.42
C LYS A 47 -2.98 -20.64 -24.93
N ALA A 48 -2.68 -21.85 -24.43
CA ALA A 48 -2.89 -22.20 -23.04
C ALA A 48 -1.95 -21.42 -22.11
N GLU A 49 -0.68 -21.29 -22.47
CA GLU A 49 0.32 -20.53 -21.72
C GLU A 49 0.01 -19.03 -21.71
N LEU A 50 -0.48 -18.48 -22.83
CA LEU A 50 -0.93 -17.08 -22.91
C LEU A 50 -2.17 -16.83 -22.05
N ILE A 51 -3.15 -17.75 -22.07
CA ILE A 51 -4.31 -17.67 -21.17
C ILE A 51 -3.86 -17.74 -19.72
N GLN A 52 -2.95 -18.65 -19.37
CA GLN A 52 -2.42 -18.78 -18.03
C GLN A 52 -1.66 -17.51 -17.59
N ALA A 53 -0.81 -16.95 -18.46
CA ALA A 53 -0.08 -15.73 -18.20
C ALA A 53 -1.01 -14.52 -18.01
N LEU A 54 -2.01 -14.35 -18.89
CA LEU A 54 -3.01 -13.29 -18.76
C LEU A 54 -3.90 -13.48 -17.52
N SER A 55 -4.28 -14.72 -17.21
CA SER A 55 -5.08 -15.03 -16.02
C SER A 55 -4.31 -14.67 -14.75
N ALA A 56 -3.02 -15.00 -14.71
CA ALA A 56 -2.12 -14.64 -13.61
C ALA A 56 -1.95 -13.12 -13.48
N GLU A 57 -1.95 -12.35 -14.57
CA GLU A 57 -1.93 -10.88 -14.53
C GLU A 57 -3.25 -10.29 -14.02
N THR A 58 -4.39 -10.93 -14.29
CA THR A 58 -5.71 -10.49 -13.84
C THR A 58 -6.08 -10.98 -12.44
N ALA A 59 -5.35 -11.95 -11.89
CA ALA A 59 -5.60 -12.49 -10.57
C ALA A 59 -5.36 -11.40 -9.52
N PRO A 60 -6.23 -11.28 -8.50
CA PRO A 60 -6.02 -10.31 -7.44
C PRO A 60 -4.74 -10.64 -6.69
N ALA A 61 -3.92 -9.63 -6.47
CA ALA A 61 -2.76 -9.73 -5.61
C ALA A 61 -3.20 -10.03 -4.17
N LEU A 62 -2.57 -11.02 -3.53
CA LEU A 62 -2.88 -11.39 -2.15
C LEU A 62 -1.96 -10.67 -1.16
N SER A 63 -2.51 -10.22 -0.03
CA SER A 63 -1.78 -9.55 1.05
C SER A 63 -2.26 -10.07 2.41
N VAL A 64 -1.43 -9.94 3.44
CA VAL A 64 -1.78 -10.29 4.83
C VAL A 64 -2.05 -9.01 5.62
N PHE A 65 -3.16 -8.95 6.34
CA PHE A 65 -3.52 -7.79 7.18
C PHE A 65 -3.63 -8.20 8.64
N PHE A 66 -2.91 -7.52 9.53
CA PHE A 66 -3.01 -7.69 10.97
C PHE A 66 -3.99 -6.66 11.54
N PHE A 67 -5.06 -7.12 12.20
CA PHE A 67 -6.11 -6.23 12.75
C PHE A 67 -6.01 -6.03 14.26
N GLY A 68 -5.44 -7.02 14.96
CA GLY A 68 -5.16 -6.98 16.39
C GLY A 68 -5.16 -8.36 17.01
N THR A 69 -4.11 -8.69 17.75
CA THR A 69 -4.10 -9.80 18.71
C THR A 69 -4.32 -9.21 20.11
N GLU A 70 -4.93 -9.97 21.02
CA GLU A 70 -5.02 -9.55 22.41
C GLU A 70 -3.62 -9.49 23.04
N SER A 71 -3.32 -8.40 23.73
CA SER A 71 -2.06 -8.20 24.45
C SER A 71 -1.70 -9.33 25.44
N GLY A 72 -2.71 -10.05 25.95
CA GLY A 72 -2.58 -11.06 27.02
C GLY A 72 -2.40 -12.50 26.56
N SER A 73 -2.61 -12.83 25.29
CA SER A 73 -2.63 -14.23 24.83
C SER A 73 -1.25 -14.82 24.51
N ALA A 74 -0.20 -13.99 24.42
CA ALA A 74 1.17 -14.43 24.14
C ALA A 74 2.07 -14.12 25.34
N GLN A 75 2.43 -15.15 26.12
CA GLN A 75 3.48 -15.09 27.14
C GLN A 75 4.81 -14.70 26.48
N GLY A 76 5.16 -13.40 26.48
CA GLY A 76 6.44 -12.88 26.01
C GLY A 76 6.64 -12.70 24.50
N GLU A 77 5.78 -13.25 23.64
CA GLU A 77 6.01 -13.30 22.18
C GLU A 77 4.99 -12.52 21.33
N LYS A 78 4.59 -11.32 21.78
CA LYS A 78 3.50 -10.52 21.16
C LYS A 78 3.64 -10.28 19.64
N TYR A 79 4.86 -10.30 19.11
CA TYR A 79 5.15 -10.03 17.69
C TYR A 79 5.61 -11.24 16.90
N ARG A 80 5.76 -12.43 17.50
CA ARG A 80 6.31 -13.60 16.79
C ARG A 80 5.48 -13.96 15.56
N LEU A 81 4.16 -14.02 15.70
CA LEU A 81 3.24 -14.30 14.59
C LEU A 81 3.38 -13.27 13.45
N LEU A 82 3.51 -11.97 13.80
CA LEU A 82 3.70 -10.92 12.81
C LEU A 82 4.99 -11.14 12.00
N LEU A 83 6.10 -11.41 12.69
CA LEU A 83 7.41 -11.61 12.07
C LEU A 83 7.44 -12.86 11.18
N GLU A 84 6.94 -13.99 11.69
CA GLU A 84 6.89 -15.26 10.95
C GLU A 84 5.96 -15.17 9.73
N ALA A 85 4.79 -14.54 9.88
CA ALA A 85 3.86 -14.35 8.77
C ALA A 85 4.45 -13.43 7.69
N ALA A 86 5.18 -12.37 8.08
CA ALA A 86 5.83 -11.48 7.13
C ALA A 86 6.88 -12.20 6.29
N GLU A 87 7.74 -12.98 6.94
CA GLU A 87 8.75 -13.79 6.26
C GLU A 87 8.14 -14.84 5.34
N PHE A 88 7.10 -15.53 5.80
CA PHE A 88 6.38 -16.48 4.98
C PHE A 88 5.76 -15.80 3.76
N ALA A 89 5.02 -14.71 3.97
CA ALA A 89 4.35 -13.96 2.91
C ALA A 89 5.36 -13.40 1.89
N ASP A 90 6.52 -12.92 2.36
CA ASP A 90 7.64 -12.49 1.52
C ASP A 90 8.13 -13.62 0.63
N ARG A 91 8.41 -14.80 1.21
CA ARG A 91 8.87 -15.98 0.47
C ARG A 91 7.82 -16.53 -0.49
N ALA A 92 6.55 -16.48 -0.12
CA ALA A 92 5.42 -17.02 -0.88
C ALA A 92 4.90 -16.07 -1.97
N GLY A 93 5.46 -14.86 -2.11
CA GLY A 93 5.11 -13.94 -3.19
C GLY A 93 3.83 -13.13 -2.95
N PHE A 94 3.45 -12.92 -1.70
CA PHE A 94 2.37 -12.00 -1.36
C PHE A 94 2.78 -10.56 -1.69
N ALA A 95 1.81 -9.74 -2.08
CA ALA A 95 2.06 -8.36 -2.50
C ALA A 95 2.36 -7.43 -1.33
N GLY A 96 1.79 -7.66 -0.15
CA GLY A 96 1.97 -6.76 0.98
C GLY A 96 1.64 -7.38 2.32
N ILE A 97 2.24 -6.81 3.36
CA ILE A 97 1.83 -6.99 4.75
C ILE A 97 1.34 -5.66 5.30
N TRP A 98 0.17 -5.68 5.93
CA TRP A 98 -0.47 -4.49 6.48
C TRP A 98 -0.47 -4.53 8.00
N THR A 99 0.02 -3.45 8.61
CA THR A 99 -0.01 -3.23 10.06
C THR A 99 -0.95 -2.07 10.39
N PRO A 100 -1.79 -2.18 11.43
CA PRO A 100 -2.72 -1.13 11.81
C PRO A 100 -2.03 -0.11 12.74
N GLU A 101 -2.77 0.94 13.10
CA GLU A 101 -2.45 1.84 14.20
C GLU A 101 -3.62 1.81 15.20
N ARG A 102 -3.34 1.46 16.46
CA ARG A 102 -4.34 1.26 17.52
C ARG A 102 -3.77 1.73 18.85
N HIS A 103 -4.59 2.42 19.64
CA HIS A 103 -4.18 3.01 20.90
C HIS A 103 -5.11 2.60 22.04
N PHE A 104 -4.56 2.52 23.25
CA PHE A 104 -5.30 2.46 24.53
C PHE A 104 -6.27 1.28 24.75
N HIS A 105 -6.20 0.22 23.95
CA HIS A 105 -7.04 -0.98 24.09
C HIS A 105 -6.22 -2.27 23.99
N ASP A 106 -6.62 -3.32 24.71
CA ASP A 106 -5.93 -4.62 24.67
C ASP A 106 -6.08 -5.32 23.32
N LEU A 107 -7.25 -5.22 22.68
CA LEU A 107 -7.48 -5.75 21.35
C LEU A 107 -6.77 -4.86 20.30
N GLY A 108 -5.65 -5.36 19.77
CA GLY A 108 -4.79 -4.60 18.88
C GLY A 108 -3.77 -3.72 19.61
N GLY A 109 -3.65 -3.86 20.93
CA GLY A 109 -2.66 -3.15 21.75
C GLY A 109 -1.20 -3.27 21.29
N PRO A 110 -0.77 -4.38 20.65
CA PRO A 110 0.58 -4.45 20.08
C PRO A 110 0.85 -3.50 18.89
N PHE A 111 -0.13 -2.76 18.36
CA PHE A 111 0.03 -2.00 17.12
C PHE A 111 -0.11 -0.47 17.27
N PRO A 112 0.61 0.22 18.17
CA PRO A 112 0.50 1.68 18.33
C PRO A 112 1.30 2.48 17.31
N ALA A 113 2.32 1.88 16.69
CA ALA A 113 3.29 2.58 15.86
C ALA A 113 3.64 1.75 14.60
N PRO A 114 2.87 1.89 13.51
CA PRO A 114 3.07 1.07 12.31
C PRO A 114 4.46 1.26 11.67
N ALA A 115 5.04 2.46 11.75
CA ALA A 115 6.39 2.72 11.22
C ALA A 115 7.47 1.92 11.98
N VAL A 116 7.35 1.82 13.31
CA VAL A 116 8.29 1.06 14.16
C VAL A 116 8.25 -0.43 13.80
N LEU A 117 7.04 -0.98 13.67
CA LEU A 117 6.87 -2.38 13.24
C LEU A 117 7.38 -2.58 11.81
N ALA A 118 7.08 -1.67 10.90
CA ALA A 118 7.54 -1.74 9.52
C ALA A 118 9.07 -1.69 9.42
N ALA A 119 9.77 -0.92 10.25
CA ALA A 119 11.24 -0.93 10.32
C ALA A 119 11.78 -2.32 10.70
N ALA A 120 11.17 -3.01 11.68
CA ALA A 120 11.55 -4.38 12.02
C ALA A 120 11.26 -5.36 10.88
N LEU A 121 10.11 -5.23 10.22
CA LEU A 121 9.73 -6.06 9.08
C LEU A 121 10.64 -5.83 7.86
N ALA A 122 11.10 -4.61 7.64
CA ALA A 122 12.03 -4.26 6.57
C ALA A 122 13.32 -5.08 6.65
N MET A 123 13.81 -5.33 7.86
CA MET A 123 15.03 -6.12 8.08
C MET A 123 14.83 -7.63 7.99
N ARG A 124 13.57 -8.10 7.97
CA ARG A 124 13.21 -9.54 7.96
C ARG A 124 12.69 -9.99 6.59
N THR A 125 12.51 -9.08 5.64
CA THR A 125 11.87 -9.34 4.36
C THR A 125 12.61 -8.64 3.23
N THR A 126 12.47 -9.13 2.00
CA THR A 126 13.27 -8.67 0.86
C THR A 126 12.44 -8.13 -0.31
N ARG A 127 11.14 -8.48 -0.42
CA ARG A 127 10.30 -8.19 -1.58
C ARG A 127 8.93 -7.61 -1.24
N ILE A 128 8.28 -8.13 -0.21
CA ILE A 128 6.90 -7.79 0.16
C ILE A 128 6.76 -6.30 0.48
N LYS A 129 5.65 -5.67 0.07
CA LYS A 129 5.38 -4.28 0.42
C LYS A 129 5.03 -4.16 1.90
N LEU A 130 5.58 -3.14 2.55
CA LEU A 130 5.36 -2.85 3.95
C LEU A 130 4.34 -1.72 4.04
N ARG A 131 3.13 -2.07 4.49
CA ARG A 131 1.98 -1.18 4.40
C ARG A 131 1.43 -0.80 5.76
N ALA A 132 1.08 0.47 5.91
CA ALA A 132 0.23 0.93 7.00
C ALA A 132 -1.23 0.83 6.59
N GLY A 133 -2.03 0.11 7.37
CA GLY A 133 -3.48 -0.03 7.23
C GLY A 133 -4.19 0.37 8.51
N SER A 134 -3.96 1.53 9.10
CA SER A 134 -3.57 2.79 8.45
C SER A 134 -2.72 3.63 9.40
N VAL A 135 -2.06 4.66 8.89
CA VAL A 135 -1.62 5.78 9.74
C VAL A 135 -2.82 6.69 10.03
N VAL A 136 -3.16 6.90 11.29
CA VAL A 136 -4.22 7.81 11.73
C VAL A 136 -3.66 9.22 11.74
N LEU A 137 -3.59 9.82 10.56
CA LEU A 137 -2.80 11.03 10.32
C LEU A 137 -3.18 12.25 11.21
N PRO A 138 -4.44 12.45 11.63
CA PRO A 138 -4.78 13.50 12.59
C PRO A 138 -4.14 13.34 13.97
N LEU A 139 -3.66 12.15 14.35
CA LEU A 139 -2.93 11.93 15.61
C LEU A 139 -1.43 12.25 15.50
N GLN A 140 -0.93 12.51 14.28
CA GLN A 140 0.50 12.52 13.98
C GLN A 140 0.97 13.88 13.43
N ASP A 141 2.21 14.27 13.74
CA ASP A 141 2.88 15.37 13.04
C ASP A 141 3.27 14.89 11.63
N PRO A 142 2.84 15.55 10.53
CA PRO A 142 3.21 15.15 9.18
C PRO A 142 4.73 15.15 8.91
N ILE A 143 5.50 15.96 9.65
CA ILE A 143 6.97 15.94 9.57
C ILE A 143 7.50 14.58 10.06
N ARG A 144 7.01 14.12 11.22
CA ARG A 144 7.40 12.81 11.78
C ARG A 144 6.99 11.66 10.90
N VAL A 145 5.77 11.69 10.37
CA VAL A 145 5.31 10.66 9.42
C VAL A 145 6.23 10.59 8.20
N ALA A 146 6.62 11.74 7.63
CA ALA A 146 7.53 11.74 6.48
C ALA A 146 8.94 11.22 6.84
N GLU A 147 9.50 11.59 7.99
CA GLU A 147 10.82 11.10 8.43
C GLU A 147 10.81 9.60 8.75
N ASP A 148 9.89 9.15 9.59
CA ASP A 148 9.82 7.76 10.06
C ASP A 148 9.66 6.81 8.88
N TRP A 149 8.76 7.13 7.95
CA TRP A 149 8.52 6.29 6.79
C TRP A 149 9.58 6.43 5.70
N ALA A 150 10.31 7.56 5.62
CA ALA A 150 11.50 7.65 4.76
C ALA A 150 12.63 6.76 5.28
N VAL A 151 12.80 6.62 6.60
CA VAL A 151 13.73 5.64 7.19
C VAL A 151 13.32 4.22 6.80
N VAL A 152 12.05 3.85 6.99
CA VAL A 152 11.54 2.52 6.60
C VAL A 152 11.71 2.30 5.09
N ASP A 153 11.49 3.31 4.27
CA ASP A 153 11.66 3.23 2.83
C ASP A 153 13.12 2.90 2.44
N ASN A 154 14.09 3.55 3.09
CA ASN A 154 15.50 3.26 2.91
C ASN A 154 15.88 1.85 3.41
N LEU A 155 15.46 1.48 4.63
CA LEU A 155 15.73 0.15 5.20
C LEU A 155 15.14 -0.97 4.33
N SER A 156 13.96 -0.72 3.77
CA SER A 156 13.24 -1.69 2.96
C SER A 156 13.62 -1.67 1.48
N GLN A 157 14.50 -0.77 1.03
CA GLN A 157 14.84 -0.61 -0.39
C GLN A 157 13.62 -0.24 -1.27
N GLY A 158 12.81 0.72 -0.82
CA GLY A 158 11.71 1.29 -1.61
C GLY A 158 10.41 0.49 -1.57
N ARG A 159 10.11 -0.18 -0.45
CA ARG A 159 8.93 -1.07 -0.33
C ARG A 159 7.77 -0.50 0.48
N VAL A 160 7.81 0.77 0.87
CA VAL A 160 6.76 1.39 1.68
C VAL A 160 5.55 1.79 0.83
N GLU A 161 4.34 1.53 1.35
CA GLU A 161 3.09 2.15 0.87
C GLU A 161 2.21 2.52 2.06
N LEU A 162 1.54 3.67 2.05
CA LEU A 162 0.80 4.17 3.22
C LEU A 162 -0.68 4.36 2.93
N SER A 163 -1.53 3.73 3.74
CA SER A 163 -2.91 4.17 3.88
C SER A 163 -3.06 5.17 5.00
N PHE A 164 -3.73 6.28 4.73
CA PHE A 164 -4.13 7.25 5.76
C PHE A 164 -5.60 7.11 6.11
N ALA A 165 -5.91 7.25 7.40
CA ALA A 165 -7.26 7.30 7.94
C ALA A 165 -7.46 8.55 8.79
N SER A 166 -8.70 9.01 8.92
CA SER A 166 -9.02 10.20 9.70
C SER A 166 -9.12 9.93 11.20
N GLY A 167 -9.18 8.66 11.60
CA GLY A 167 -9.60 8.27 12.94
C GLY A 167 -11.10 8.46 13.16
N TRP A 168 -11.67 7.67 14.06
CA TRP A 168 -13.09 7.68 14.37
C TRP A 168 -13.36 7.63 15.88
N HIS A 169 -12.49 6.96 16.64
CA HIS A 169 -12.64 6.82 18.08
C HIS A 169 -12.08 8.05 18.81
N ALA A 170 -12.94 8.77 19.53
CA ALA A 170 -12.56 10.05 20.15
C ALA A 170 -11.43 9.90 21.19
N ASN A 171 -11.39 8.79 21.93
CA ASN A 171 -10.37 8.59 22.96
C ASN A 171 -8.95 8.46 22.39
N ASP A 172 -8.79 8.04 21.13
CA ASP A 172 -7.48 7.96 20.48
C ASP A 172 -6.87 9.37 20.31
N PHE A 173 -7.73 10.40 20.24
CA PHE A 173 -7.34 11.80 20.19
C PHE A 173 -6.90 12.34 21.55
N ALA A 174 -6.75 11.51 22.59
CA ALA A 174 -5.92 11.88 23.75
C ALA A 174 -4.50 12.29 23.32
N LEU A 175 -4.02 11.81 22.16
CA LEU A 175 -2.76 12.22 21.53
C LEU A 175 -2.81 13.59 20.83
N ALA A 176 -4.00 14.04 20.41
CA ALA A 176 -4.20 15.30 19.69
C ALA A 176 -5.65 15.83 19.88
N PRO A 177 -6.03 16.30 21.08
CA PRO A 177 -7.44 16.52 21.42
C PRO A 177 -8.15 17.54 20.51
N ASP A 178 -7.44 18.60 20.17
CA ASP A 178 -7.96 19.71 19.36
C ASP A 178 -8.24 19.33 17.90
N ASP A 179 -7.68 18.20 17.44
CA ASP A 179 -7.76 17.76 16.05
C ASP A 179 -9.03 16.94 15.76
N TYR A 180 -9.74 16.44 16.77
CA TYR A 180 -10.89 15.53 16.60
C TYR A 180 -12.07 16.16 15.82
N PRO A 181 -12.52 17.40 16.11
CA PRO A 181 -13.65 18.01 15.40
C PRO A 181 -13.39 18.20 13.91
N GLY A 182 -12.14 18.51 13.52
CA GLY A 182 -11.72 18.80 12.15
C GLY A 182 -11.01 17.64 11.43
N ARG A 183 -10.97 16.44 12.04
CA ARG A 183 -10.04 15.34 11.68
C ARG A 183 -10.03 14.94 10.20
N GLN A 184 -11.17 14.95 9.52
CA GLN A 184 -11.24 14.59 8.10
C GLN A 184 -10.53 15.63 7.21
N ALA A 185 -10.86 16.92 7.39
CA ALA A 185 -10.23 18.00 6.64
C ALA A 185 -8.74 18.09 6.97
N LEU A 186 -8.39 17.90 8.25
CA LEU A 186 -7.01 17.88 8.71
C LEU A 186 -6.21 16.73 8.10
N MET A 187 -6.79 15.53 7.98
CA MET A 187 -6.15 14.40 7.29
C MET A 187 -5.77 14.78 5.86
N TYR A 188 -6.70 15.31 5.06
CA TYR A 188 -6.38 15.71 3.67
C TYR A 188 -5.32 16.81 3.60
N LYS A 189 -5.37 17.80 4.50
CA LYS A 189 -4.32 18.83 4.61
C LYS A 189 -2.95 18.20 4.91
N ARG A 190 -2.89 17.31 5.90
CA ARG A 190 -1.64 16.64 6.30
C ARG A 190 -1.12 15.67 5.25
N ILE A 191 -1.98 15.02 4.45
CA ILE A 191 -1.55 14.19 3.31
C ILE A 191 -0.76 15.04 2.32
N GLY A 192 -1.26 16.24 1.99
CA GLY A 192 -0.54 17.17 1.12
C GLY A 192 0.84 17.54 1.68
N GLN A 193 0.92 17.78 2.99
CA GLN A 193 2.17 18.08 3.70
C GLN A 193 3.15 16.90 3.68
N VAL A 194 2.71 15.68 3.98
CA VAL A 194 3.55 14.47 3.93
C VAL A 194 4.08 14.26 2.52
N ARG A 195 3.25 14.38 1.48
CA ARG A 195 3.69 14.22 0.08
C ARG A 195 4.69 15.28 -0.36
N ALA A 196 4.49 16.53 0.05
CA ALA A 196 5.43 17.62 -0.23
C ALA A 196 6.81 17.33 0.41
N LEU A 197 6.83 16.99 1.69
CA LEU A 197 8.05 16.58 2.40
C LEU A 197 8.69 15.33 1.75
N TRP A 198 7.89 14.36 1.34
CA TRP A 198 8.35 13.15 0.65
C TRP A 198 9.09 13.48 -0.65
N ARG A 199 8.60 14.44 -1.43
CA ARG A 199 9.29 14.95 -2.64
C ARG A 199 10.51 15.84 -2.35
N GLY A 200 10.62 16.38 -1.15
CA GLY A 200 11.76 17.21 -0.73
C GLY A 200 11.48 18.69 -0.72
N ASP A 201 10.19 19.05 -0.85
CA ASP A 201 9.70 20.37 -0.56
C ASP A 201 9.89 20.68 0.94
N ALA A 202 9.85 21.96 1.28
CA ALA A 202 9.90 22.41 2.66
C ALA A 202 8.50 22.78 3.18
N LEU A 203 8.32 22.66 4.50
CA LEU A 203 7.16 23.20 5.20
C LEU A 203 7.56 24.32 6.15
N SER A 204 6.79 25.40 6.15
CA SER A 204 6.92 26.45 7.17
C SER A 204 6.47 25.92 8.54
N ARG A 205 7.35 26.00 9.54
CA ARG A 205 7.08 25.54 10.91
C ARG A 205 7.65 26.51 11.93
N ARG A 206 6.88 26.81 12.97
CA ARG A 206 7.36 27.58 14.12
C ARG A 206 8.23 26.68 15.00
N SER A 207 9.46 27.11 15.28
CA SER A 207 10.34 26.53 16.30
C SER A 207 10.15 27.23 17.65
N GLY A 208 11.06 26.94 18.60
CA GLY A 208 11.15 27.70 19.84
C GLY A 208 11.66 29.14 19.68
N ALA A 209 12.23 29.52 18.53
CA ALA A 209 12.83 30.84 18.31
C ALA A 209 12.21 31.60 17.12
N GLU A 210 12.08 30.93 15.98
CA GLU A 210 11.63 31.54 14.72
C GLU A 210 10.79 30.59 13.88
N THR A 211 10.27 31.08 12.76
CA THR A 211 9.63 30.24 11.75
C THR A 211 10.67 29.81 10.71
N LEU A 212 10.86 28.51 10.53
CA LEU A 212 11.80 27.95 9.56
C LEU A 212 11.11 27.15 8.46
N GLN A 213 11.82 26.99 7.35
CA GLN A 213 11.47 26.07 6.26
C GLN A 213 12.09 24.69 6.54
N VAL A 214 11.27 23.77 7.03
CA VAL A 214 11.70 22.42 7.42
C VAL A 214 11.66 21.50 6.20
N LYS A 215 12.79 20.85 5.92
CA LYS A 215 12.86 19.66 5.05
C LYS A 215 13.08 18.43 5.92
N THR A 216 12.62 17.27 5.45
CA THR A 216 12.81 16.00 6.15
C THR A 216 14.02 15.24 5.66
N PHE A 217 14.64 14.51 6.59
CA PHE A 217 15.74 13.58 6.34
C PHE A 217 15.49 12.26 7.11
N PRO A 218 15.94 11.10 6.58
CA PRO A 218 16.59 10.92 5.29
C PRO A 218 15.63 11.18 4.12
N ARG A 219 16.17 11.32 2.91
CA ARG A 219 15.35 11.35 1.71
C ARG A 219 14.87 9.93 1.42
N PRO A 220 13.58 9.71 1.10
CA PRO A 220 13.10 8.39 0.69
C PRO A 220 13.75 7.95 -0.63
N LEU A 221 13.80 6.64 -0.88
CA LEU A 221 14.26 6.08 -2.16
C LEU A 221 13.17 6.23 -3.24
N GLN A 222 11.91 6.07 -2.85
CA GLN A 222 10.78 6.26 -3.77
C GLN A 222 10.54 7.77 -4.02
N PRO A 223 10.45 8.23 -5.28
CA PRO A 223 10.29 9.66 -5.60
C PRO A 223 8.93 10.22 -5.19
N GLU A 224 7.89 9.38 -5.22
CA GLU A 224 6.55 9.68 -4.74
C GLU A 224 6.16 8.61 -3.72
N LEU A 225 5.35 9.01 -2.74
CA LEU A 225 4.77 8.09 -1.77
C LEU A 225 3.61 7.31 -2.43
N PRO A 226 3.67 5.97 -2.51
CA PRO A 226 2.51 5.18 -2.91
C PRO A 226 1.40 5.32 -1.85
N LEU A 227 0.31 5.95 -2.27
CA LEU A 227 -0.74 6.45 -1.39
C LEU A 227 -2.01 5.61 -1.49
N TRP A 228 -2.47 5.16 -0.34
CA TRP A 228 -3.79 4.58 -0.11
C TRP A 228 -4.61 5.51 0.80
N LEU A 229 -5.92 5.44 0.68
CA LEU A 229 -6.84 6.11 1.59
C LEU A 229 -7.88 5.14 2.12
N THR A 230 -8.11 5.18 3.43
CA THR A 230 -9.05 4.30 4.09
C THR A 230 -10.45 4.89 4.10
N ALA A 231 -11.41 4.16 3.56
CA ALA A 231 -12.83 4.49 3.65
C ALA A 231 -13.68 3.23 3.69
N ILE A 232 -14.81 3.28 4.39
CA ILE A 232 -15.75 2.16 4.58
C ILE A 232 -17.17 2.70 4.37
N GLY A 233 -17.99 2.00 3.56
CA GLY A 233 -19.44 2.19 3.47
C GLY A 233 -19.97 3.53 2.95
N ASN A 234 -19.12 4.50 2.61
CA ASN A 234 -19.56 5.84 2.18
C ASN A 234 -19.18 6.14 0.71
N PRO A 235 -20.14 6.13 -0.22
CA PRO A 235 -19.90 6.44 -1.64
C PRO A 235 -19.28 7.82 -1.90
N ALA A 236 -19.57 8.82 -1.06
CA ALA A 236 -18.96 10.15 -1.20
C ALA A 236 -17.46 10.11 -0.89
N SER A 237 -17.05 9.29 0.10
CA SER A 237 -15.64 9.06 0.41
C SER A 237 -14.93 8.37 -0.74
N TYR A 238 -15.53 7.32 -1.34
CA TYR A 238 -14.95 6.65 -2.50
C TYR A 238 -14.74 7.58 -3.69
N ARG A 239 -15.74 8.42 -4.01
CA ARG A 239 -15.60 9.44 -5.07
C ARG A 239 -14.47 10.43 -4.77
N ARG A 240 -14.39 10.92 -3.54
CA ARG A 240 -13.32 11.85 -3.12
C ARG A 240 -11.94 11.21 -3.25
N ILE A 241 -11.79 9.95 -2.82
CA ILE A 241 -10.53 9.20 -2.96
C ILE A 241 -10.16 9.06 -4.43
N GLY A 242 -11.11 8.67 -5.29
CA GLY A 242 -10.89 8.57 -6.74
C GLY A 242 -10.38 9.87 -7.37
N GLN A 243 -10.84 11.03 -6.91
CA GLN A 243 -10.38 12.35 -7.38
C GLN A 243 -8.93 12.68 -6.99
N THR A 244 -8.38 12.02 -5.96
CA THR A 244 -6.99 12.23 -5.51
C THR A 244 -5.97 11.41 -6.29
N GLY A 245 -6.42 10.39 -7.04
CA GLY A 245 -5.55 9.39 -7.66
C GLY A 245 -4.93 8.39 -6.67
N ALA A 246 -5.31 8.43 -5.40
CA ALA A 246 -4.91 7.45 -4.40
C ALA A 246 -5.61 6.10 -4.61
N HIS A 247 -4.97 5.04 -4.16
CA HIS A 247 -5.61 3.74 -4.01
C HIS A 247 -6.62 3.75 -2.85
N LEU A 248 -7.56 2.81 -2.83
CA LEU A 248 -8.58 2.67 -1.79
C LEU A 248 -8.29 1.44 -0.92
N LEU A 249 -8.16 1.64 0.38
CA LEU A 249 -8.25 0.58 1.38
C LEU A 249 -9.68 0.59 1.95
N THR A 250 -10.43 -0.48 1.76
CA THR A 250 -11.80 -0.62 2.29
C THR A 250 -11.98 -1.99 2.93
N ALA A 251 -13.11 -2.19 3.60
CA ALA A 251 -13.51 -3.45 4.22
C ALA A 251 -14.92 -3.82 3.76
N LEU A 252 -15.32 -5.07 3.96
CA LEU A 252 -16.71 -5.54 3.77
C LEU A 252 -17.49 -5.62 5.10
N LEU A 253 -16.88 -5.18 6.19
CA LEU A 253 -17.56 -5.05 7.49
C LEU A 253 -18.80 -4.15 7.32
N ASP A 254 -19.93 -4.64 7.81
CA ASP A 254 -21.23 -3.96 7.83
C ASP A 254 -21.71 -3.45 6.46
N GLN A 255 -21.33 -4.13 5.36
CA GLN A 255 -21.74 -3.81 3.99
C GLN A 255 -22.41 -5.01 3.30
N SER A 256 -23.49 -4.73 2.54
CA SER A 256 -24.08 -5.70 1.61
C SER A 256 -23.38 -5.64 0.26
N ILE A 257 -23.06 -6.80 -0.32
CA ILE A 257 -22.52 -6.95 -1.69
C ILE A 257 -23.65 -6.82 -2.71
#